data_AF-A0A662S0S0-F1
#
_entry.id   AF-A0A662S0S0-F1
#
_cell.length_a   1.000
_cell.length_b   1.000
_cell.length_c   1.000
_cell.angle_alpha   90.00
_cell.angle_beta   90.00
_cell.angle_gamma   90.00
#
_symmetry.space_group_name_H-M   'P 1'
#
loop_
_entity.id
_entity.type
_entity.pdbx_description
1 polymer ?
#
loop_
_entity_poly.entity_id
_entity_poly.type
_entity_poly.pdbx_seq_one_letter_code
_entity_poly.pdbx_strand_id
1 'polypeptide(L)' 'MIALLEDLRTRKEWRALVRAFIEELSSLPVRQVIALPSPDDKVYDSNVLVVLEEDTPEDTMEVVKAAVRAERRMGVE' A
#
# COMPACT_ATOMS: atom_id res chain seq x y z
N MET A 1 5.18 -11.65 10.32
CA MET A 1 3.85 -12.04 9.80
C MET A 1 2.97 -10.81 9.88
N ILE A 2 2.53 -10.27 8.74
CA ILE A 2 1.63 -9.10 8.71
C ILE A 2 0.20 -9.62 8.89
N ALA A 3 -0.51 -9.14 9.91
CA ALA A 3 -1.93 -9.41 10.05
C ALA A 3 -2.71 -8.51 9.08
N LEU A 4 -3.56 -9.11 8.25
CA LEU A 4 -4.37 -8.37 7.27
C LEU A 4 -5.80 -8.22 7.79
N LEU A 5 -6.26 -6.98 7.88
CA LEU A 5 -7.66 -6.63 8.14
C LEU A 5 -8.20 -5.91 6.91
N GLU A 6 -9.32 -6.38 6.39
CA GLU A 6 -9.93 -5.80 5.19
C GLU A 6 -11.36 -5.33 5.45
N ASP A 7 -11.70 -4.16 4.93
CA ASP A 7 -13.09 -3.74 4.83
C ASP A 7 -13.74 -4.42 3.60
N LEU A 8 -14.64 -5.37 3.87
CA LEU A 8 -15.32 -6.11 2.81
C LEU A 8 -16.34 -5.25 2.03
N ARG A 9 -16.69 -4.05 2.50
CA ARG A 9 -17.61 -3.12 1.83
C ARG A 9 -16.92 -2.30 0.74
N THR A 10 -15.60 -2.21 0.79
CA THR A 10 -14.77 -1.50 -0.19
C THR A 10 -14.75 -2.20 -1.56
N ARG A 11 -14.59 -1.41 -2.63
CA ARG A 11 -14.48 -1.91 -4.01
C ARG A 11 -13.42 -3.00 -4.15
N LYS A 12 -13.75 -4.08 -4.85
CA LYS A 12 -12.88 -5.26 -4.98
C LYS A 12 -11.56 -4.91 -5.67
N GLU A 13 -11.61 -4.01 -6.64
CA GLU A 13 -10.48 -3.52 -7.44
C GLU A 13 -9.48 -2.78 -6.55
N TRP A 14 -9.98 -1.91 -5.65
CA TRP A 14 -9.13 -1.20 -4.70
C TRP A 14 -8.47 -2.16 -3.71
N ARG A 15 -9.22 -3.13 -3.15
CA ARG A 15 -8.61 -4.16 -2.29
C ARG A 15 -7.54 -4.96 -3.02
N ALA A 16 -7.77 -5.31 -4.28
CA ALA A 16 -6.79 -6.03 -5.09
C ALA A 16 -5.52 -5.20 -5.32
N LEU A 17 -5.66 -3.89 -5.57
CA LEU A 17 -4.54 -2.98 -5.71
C LEU A 17 -3.74 -2.85 -4.40
N VAL A 18 -4.41 -2.68 -3.27
CA VAL A 18 -3.75 -2.61 -1.94
C VAL A 18 -3.01 -3.93 -1.63
N ARG A 19 -3.60 -5.08 -1.98
CA ARG A 19 -2.91 -6.38 -1.82
C ARG A 19 -1.68 -6.49 -2.70
N ALA A 20 -1.78 -6.11 -3.97
CA ALA A 20 -0.63 -6.10 -4.88
C ALA A 20 0.48 -5.18 -4.34
N PHE A 21 0.11 -4.02 -3.80
CA PHE A 21 1.05 -3.12 -3.14
C PHE A 21 1.74 -3.75 -1.94
N ILE A 22 1.00 -4.42 -1.05
CA ILE A 22 1.58 -5.15 0.11
C ILE A 22 2.58 -6.22 -0.35
N GLU A 23 2.30 -6.93 -1.45
CA GLU A 23 3.23 -7.91 -2.03
C GLU A 23 4.55 -7.26 -2.50
N GLU A 24 4.46 -6.09 -3.15
CA GLU A 24 5.62 -5.32 -3.62
C GLU A 24 6.49 -4.76 -2.47
N LEU A 25 5.94 -4.67 -1.26
CA LEU A 25 6.66 -4.23 -0.06
C LEU A 25 7.37 -5.37 0.69
N SER A 26 7.29 -6.61 0.22
CA SER A 26 7.80 -7.80 0.92
C SER A 26 9.29 -7.79 1.28
N SER A 27 10.10 -6.97 0.61
CA SER A 27 11.53 -6.78 0.90
C SER A 27 11.84 -5.71 1.95
N LEU A 28 10.84 -4.94 2.39
CA LEU A 28 10.99 -3.87 3.37
C LEU A 28 10.59 -4.33 4.77
N PRO A 29 11.16 -3.75 5.85
CA PRO A 29 10.80 -4.05 7.23
C PRO A 29 9.45 -3.40 7.60
N VAL A 30 8.38 -3.81 6.92
CA VAL A 30 7.03 -3.25 7.11
C VAL A 30 6.42 -3.74 8.41
N ARG A 31 6.12 -2.80 9.30
CA ARG A 31 5.36 -3.03 10.53
C ARG A 31 3.85 -3.07 10.27
N GLN A 32 3.35 -2.14 9.46
CA GLN A 32 1.92 -1.99 9.20
C GLN A 32 1.63 -1.29 7.88
N VAL A 33 0.55 -1.69 7.21
CA VAL A 33 -0.05 -0.95 6.09
C VAL A 33 -1.49 -0.64 6.45
N ILE A 34 -1.89 0.62 6.34
CA ILE A 34 -3.26 1.08 6.59
C ILE A 34 -3.74 1.78 5.31
N ALA A 35 -4.69 1.16 4.62
CA ALA A 35 -5.33 1.74 3.45
C ALA A 35 -6.73 2.26 3.82
N LEU A 36 -7.07 3.44 3.33
CA LEU A 36 -8.41 4.00 3.47
C LEU A 36 -9.42 3.22 2.61
N PRO A 37 -10.72 3.29 2.93
CA PRO A 37 -11.74 2.47 2.27
C PRO A 37 -11.96 2.78 0.79
N SER A 38 -11.47 3.91 0.28
CA SER A 38 -11.57 4.34 -1.11
C SER A 38 -10.27 5.00 -1.57
N PRO A 39 -9.89 4.87 -2.86
CA PRO A 39 -8.77 5.64 -3.40
C PRO A 39 -8.99 7.17 -3.34
N ASP A 40 -10.26 7.59 -3.32
CA ASP A 40 -10.66 9.00 -3.31
C ASP A 40 -10.64 9.60 -1.90
N ASP A 41 -10.65 8.75 -0.87
CA ASP A 41 -10.55 9.19 0.52
C ASP A 41 -9.08 9.43 0.82
N LYS A 42 -8.60 10.66 0.64
CA LYS A 42 -7.21 11.04 0.92
C LYS A 42 -7.13 11.79 2.25
N VAL A 43 -6.23 11.35 3.13
CA VAL A 43 -5.79 12.11 4.31
C VAL A 43 -4.43 12.67 3.95
N TYR A 44 -4.36 13.99 3.76
CA TYR A 44 -3.29 14.64 2.98
C TYR A 44 -3.31 14.19 1.51
N ASP A 45 -2.13 14.06 0.87
CA ASP A 45 -2.00 13.61 -0.51
C ASP A 45 -1.91 12.07 -0.64
N SER A 46 -2.23 11.31 0.42
CA SER A 46 -2.20 9.85 0.42
C SER A 46 -3.50 9.22 0.94
N ASN A 47 -3.82 8.05 0.40
CA ASN A 47 -4.90 7.16 0.84
C ASN A 47 -4.35 5.88 1.50
N VAL A 48 -3.02 5.73 1.57
CA VAL A 48 -2.33 4.61 2.20
C VAL A 48 -1.20 5.10 3.10
N LEU A 49 -1.15 4.60 4.33
CA LEU A 49 -0.07 4.80 5.28
C LEU A 49 0.74 3.50 5.41
N VAL A 50 2.06 3.60 5.23
CA VAL A 50 3.00 2.51 5.46
C VAL A 50 3.84 2.86 6.68
N VAL A 51 3.90 1.94 7.64
CA VAL A 51 4.71 2.05 8.85
C VAL A 51 5.84 1.04 8.74
N LEU A 52 7.08 1.51 8.78
CA LEU A 52 8.29 0.69 8.81
C LEU A 52 8.79 0.56 10.25
N GLU A 53 9.53 -0.52 10.57
CA GLU A 53 10.16 -0.68 11.89
C GLU A 53 11.26 0.36 12.12
N GLU A 54 12.06 0.59 11.08
CA GLU A 54 13.05 1.66 10.94
C GLU A 54 13.02 2.10 9.46
N ASP A 55 13.27 3.37 9.18
CA ASP A 55 13.24 3.91 7.82
C ASP A 55 14.49 4.70 7.46
N THR A 56 14.94 4.49 6.23
CA THR A 56 15.91 5.34 5.52
C THR A 56 15.22 6.11 4.38
N PRO A 57 15.82 7.18 3.86
CA PRO A 57 15.33 7.83 2.65
C PRO A 57 15.20 6.86 1.46
N GLU A 58 16.09 5.87 1.36
CA GLU A 58 16.05 4.81 0.36
C GLU A 58 14.80 3.92 0.54
N ASP A 59 14.44 3.56 1.77
CA ASP A 59 13.23 2.77 2.05
C ASP A 59 11.96 3.54 1.67
N THR A 60 11.91 4.84 1.97
CA THR A 60 10.80 5.71 1.57
C THR A 60 10.64 5.73 0.05
N MET A 61 11.74 5.82 -0.69
CA MET A 61 11.73 5.78 -2.15
C MET A 61 11.27 4.41 -2.67
N GLU A 62 11.68 3.30 -2.03
CA GLU A 62 11.22 1.97 -2.41
C GLU A 62 9.73 1.75 -2.14
N VAL A 63 9.16 2.33 -1.08
CA VAL A 63 7.70 2.34 -0.86
C VAL A 63 6.97 3.00 -2.04
N VAL A 64 7.44 4.17 -2.48
CA VAL A 64 6.84 4.88 -3.63
C VAL A 64 6.97 4.04 -4.91
N LYS A 65 8.14 3.44 -5.16
CA LYS A 65 8.33 2.56 -6.32
C LYS A 65 7.44 1.32 -6.24
N ALA A 66 7.24 0.74 -5.06
CA ALA A 66 6.34 -0.39 -4.86
C ALA A 66 4.89 -0.03 -5.23
N ALA A 67 4.43 1.19 -4.90
CA ALA A 67 3.10 1.66 -5.31
C ALA A 67 2.97 1.72 -6.84
N VAL A 68 3.95 2.32 -7.52
CA VAL A 68 3.98 2.38 -8.99
C VAL A 68 4.04 0.98 -9.63
N ARG A 69 4.81 0.05 -9.06
CA ARG A 69 4.86 -1.34 -9.54
C ARG A 69 3.51 -2.04 -9.39
N ALA A 70 2.82 -1.84 -8.28
CA ALA A 70 1.50 -2.41 -8.03
C ALA A 70 0.44 -1.84 -8.99
N GLU A 71 0.43 -0.54 -9.20
CA GLU A 71 -0.44 0.15 -10.16
C GLU A 71 -0.26 -0.40 -11.58
N ARG A 72 0.99 -0.47 -12.06
CA ARG A 72 1.32 -1.07 -13.36
C ARG A 72 0.88 -2.52 -13.47
N ARG A 73 1.12 -3.34 -12.43
CA ARG A 73 0.72 -4.75 -12.40
C ARG A 73 -0.80 -4.92 -12.48
N MET A 74 -1.56 -3.97 -11.93
CA MET A 74 -3.02 -3.97 -11.93
C MET A 74 -3.63 -3.25 -13.14
N GLY A 75 -2.81 -2.64 -14.01
CA GLY A 75 -3.28 -1.88 -15.17
C GLY A 75 -4.02 -0.60 -14.79
N VAL A 76 -3.67 0.01 -13.67
CA VAL A 76 -4.21 1.28 -13.19
C VAL A 76 -3.13 2.32 -13.46
N GLU A 77 -3.38 3.25 -14.39
CA GLU A 77 -2.50 4.39 -14.73
C GLU A 77 -3.31 5.69 -14.71
#